data_AF-A0A7W1RBR5-F1
#
_entry.id   AF-A0A7W1RBR5-F1
#
_cell.length_a   1.000
_cell.length_b   1.000
_cell.length_c   1.000
_cell.angle_alpha   90.00
_cell.angle_beta   90.00
_cell.angle_gamma   90.00
#
_symmetry.space_group_name_H-M   'P 1'
#
loop_
_entity.id
_entity.type
_entity.pdbx_description
1 polymer ?
#
loop_
_entity_poly.entity_id
_entity_poly.type
_entity_poly.pdbx_seq_one_letter_code
_entity_poly.pdbx_strand_id
1 'polypeptide(L)'
;MEIRSYRRVFDLERRIYRIDSLRLNPGGIPVRGVVYMLAIVAGALVAAQLPLLGALVRTLPWYLRDLALPVALASVLCLLRLDGRTFHHTGRALLLHWVAPRRLSQLRRAASVEAQWRPGPIVFLPDGSEARLRRLRYSGPGAALVTCEHELLSARSVGVRRFRRDDLVLRGSGASRSLTEGKVIVLARAGRLLIEPARAGEPTL
;
A
#
# COMPACT_ATOMS: atom_id res chain seq x y z
N MET A 1 -29.32 -7.21 15.53
CA MET A 1 -28.08 -6.51 15.93
C MET A 1 -27.74 -5.54 14.79
N GLU A 2 -28.07 -4.27 14.97
CA GLU A 2 -27.99 -3.25 13.91
C GLU A 2 -26.61 -2.56 13.99
N ILE A 3 -25.73 -2.82 13.01
CA ILE A 3 -24.41 -2.19 12.94
C ILE A 3 -24.59 -0.75 12.44
N ARG A 4 -24.77 0.19 13.38
CA ARG A 4 -24.78 1.63 13.10
C ARG A 4 -23.32 2.13 13.01
N SER A 5 -22.88 2.39 11.78
CA SER A 5 -21.61 3.06 11.42
C SER A 5 -20.36 2.18 11.27
N TYR A 6 -20.13 1.73 10.03
CA TYR A 6 -18.83 1.20 9.57
C TYR A 6 -17.72 2.26 9.54
N ARG A 7 -18.05 3.56 9.66
CA ARG A 7 -17.10 4.67 9.51
C ARG A 7 -16.01 4.68 10.61
N ARG A 8 -16.32 4.14 11.79
CA ARG A 8 -15.43 4.15 12.96
C ARG A 8 -14.38 3.04 12.92
N VAL A 9 -14.61 1.97 12.16
CA VAL A 9 -13.72 0.79 12.08
C VAL A 9 -12.54 1.05 11.15
N PHE A 10 -12.71 1.92 10.14
CA PHE A 10 -11.68 2.18 9.12
C PHE A 10 -10.78 3.40 9.39
N ASP A 11 -11.07 4.19 10.43
CA ASP A 11 -10.29 5.40 10.78
C ASP A 11 -9.76 5.25 12.22
N LEU A 12 -8.92 4.23 12.44
CA LEU A 12 -8.17 4.02 13.69
C LEU A 12 -7.08 5.09 13.86
N GLU A 13 -7.50 6.34 13.86
CA GLU A 13 -6.63 7.49 14.11
C GLU A 13 -6.75 7.92 15.57
N ARG A 14 -5.61 8.07 16.25
CA ARG A 14 -5.58 8.55 17.64
C ARG A 14 -6.04 10.01 17.67
N ARG A 15 -7.14 10.28 18.38
CA ARG A 15 -7.76 11.62 18.50
C ARG A 15 -7.95 11.98 19.97
N ILE A 16 -7.78 13.27 20.28
CA ILE A 16 -7.99 13.84 21.62
C ILE A 16 -9.37 14.47 21.65
N TYR A 17 -10.22 14.01 22.56
CA TYR A 17 -11.61 14.49 22.70
C TYR A 17 -11.80 15.41 23.92
N ARG A 18 -10.88 15.35 24.88
CA ARG A 18 -10.93 16.15 26.10
C ARG A 18 -9.50 16.46 26.55
N ILE A 19 -9.29 17.67 27.02
CA ILE A 19 -8.08 18.07 27.74
C ILE A 19 -8.57 18.52 29.11
N ASP A 20 -8.18 17.78 30.14
CA ASP A 20 -8.62 17.96 31.53
C ASP A 20 -10.14 18.07 31.66
N SER A 21 -10.65 19.27 31.92
CA SER A 21 -12.09 19.57 32.03
C SER A 21 -12.74 19.97 30.70
N LEU A 22 -11.97 20.49 29.73
CA LEU A 22 -12.45 21.04 28.48
C LEU A 22 -12.74 19.94 27.45
N ARG A 23 -14.01 19.84 27.03
CA ARG A 23 -14.40 19.00 25.90
C ARG A 23 -14.04 19.70 24.60
N LEU A 24 -13.25 19.03 23.78
CA LEU A 24 -12.93 19.47 22.44
C LEU A 24 -14.10 19.12 21.51
N ASN A 25 -14.08 19.71 20.30
CA ASN A 25 -15.05 19.48 19.24
C ASN A 25 -15.41 17.98 19.12
N PRO A 26 -16.71 17.61 18.92
CA PRO A 26 -17.14 16.21 18.77
C PRO A 26 -16.35 15.39 17.74
N GLY A 27 -15.71 16.04 16.76
CA GLY A 27 -14.81 15.38 15.80
C GLY A 27 -13.44 14.93 16.35
N GLY A 28 -13.06 15.40 17.55
CA GLY A 28 -11.75 15.20 18.18
C GLY A 28 -10.61 15.87 17.42
N ILE A 29 -9.56 16.29 18.15
CA ILE A 29 -8.33 16.80 17.52
C ILE A 29 -7.45 15.61 17.17
N PRO A 30 -7.03 15.44 15.90
CA PRO A 30 -6.15 14.35 15.52
C PRO A 30 -4.76 14.53 16.13
N VAL A 31 -4.21 13.51 16.79
CA VAL A 31 -2.88 13.57 17.44
C VAL A 31 -1.79 13.90 16.42
N ARG A 32 -1.94 13.45 15.16
CA ARG A 32 -1.00 13.81 14.08
C ARG A 32 -0.89 15.33 13.87
N GLY A 33 -1.99 16.08 14.07
CA GLY A 33 -2.00 17.52 13.91
C GLY A 33 -1.16 18.22 14.96
N VAL A 34 -1.21 17.73 16.20
CA VAL A 34 -0.33 18.19 17.28
C VAL A 34 1.13 17.91 16.94
N VAL A 35 1.44 16.70 16.46
CA VAL A 35 2.81 16.33 16.05
C VAL A 35 3.32 17.21 14.90
N TYR A 36 2.48 17.49 13.90
CA TYR A 36 2.84 18.39 12.80
C TYR A 36 3.10 19.81 13.29
N MET A 37 2.23 20.34 14.16
CA MET A 37 2.42 21.66 14.73
C MET A 37 3.76 21.76 15.47
N LEU A 38 4.06 20.78 16.34
CA LEU A 38 5.35 20.72 17.05
C LEU A 38 6.54 20.65 16.09
N ALA A 39 6.45 19.83 15.04
CA ALA A 39 7.51 19.72 14.03
C ALA A 39 7.71 21.02 13.25
N ILE A 40 6.63 21.75 12.93
CA ILE A 40 6.69 23.04 12.24
C ILE A 40 7.32 24.11 13.12
N VAL A 41 6.91 24.19 14.40
CA VAL A 41 7.52 25.13 15.36
C VAL A 41 9.01 24.85 15.52
N ALA A 42 9.39 23.57 15.69
CA ALA A 42 10.80 23.19 15.77
C ALA A 42 11.57 23.58 14.49
N GLY A 43 11.00 23.32 13.31
CA GLY A 43 11.58 23.73 12.03
C GLY A 43 11.70 25.25 11.88
N ALA A 44 10.72 26.02 12.34
CA ALA A 44 10.74 27.48 12.32
C ALA A 44 11.82 28.04 13.25
N LEU A 45 12.01 27.45 14.44
CA LEU A 45 13.09 27.83 15.36
C LEU A 45 14.47 27.58 14.75
N VAL A 46 14.65 26.46 14.05
CA VAL A 46 15.90 26.18 13.29
C VAL A 46 16.06 27.16 12.14
N ALA A 47 15.00 27.42 11.36
CA ALA A 47 15.03 28.35 10.23
C ALA A 47 15.35 29.79 10.64
N ALA A 48 14.90 30.21 11.83
CA ALA A 48 15.18 31.53 12.38
C ALA A 48 16.67 31.76 12.71
N GLN A 49 17.46 30.69 12.86
CA GLN A 49 18.91 30.76 13.04
C GLN A 49 19.67 30.98 11.73
N LEU A 50 19.03 30.81 10.56
CA LEU A 50 19.66 31.10 9.26
C LEU A 50 19.60 32.60 8.95
N PRO A 51 20.69 33.23 8.50
CA PRO A 51 20.76 34.69 8.36
C PRO A 51 19.76 35.27 7.35
N LEU A 52 19.53 34.60 6.22
CA LEU A 52 18.54 35.05 5.22
C LEU A 52 17.09 34.82 5.66
N LEU A 53 16.79 33.61 6.17
CA LEU A 53 15.42 33.26 6.57
C LEU A 53 15.01 34.01 7.84
N GLY A 54 15.92 34.17 8.81
CA GLY A 54 15.68 34.91 10.04
C GLY A 54 15.34 36.38 9.80
N ALA A 55 15.97 37.03 8.82
CA ALA A 55 15.64 38.42 8.45
C ALA A 55 14.20 38.55 7.93
N LEU A 56 13.79 37.66 7.01
CA LEU A 56 12.43 37.62 6.47
C LEU A 56 11.38 37.25 7.53
N VAL A 57 11.75 36.35 8.44
CA VAL A 57 10.87 35.89 9.53
C VAL A 57 10.67 36.98 10.58
N ARG A 58 11.63 37.89 10.77
CA ARG A 58 11.52 39.03 11.69
C ARG A 58 10.59 40.13 11.19
N THR A 59 10.35 40.23 9.88
CA THR A 59 9.38 41.21 9.35
C THR A 59 7.92 40.78 9.58
N LEU A 60 7.70 39.51 9.92
CA LEU A 60 6.36 38.97 10.17
C LEU A 60 5.93 39.27 11.62
N PRO A 61 4.70 39.76 11.85
CA PRO A 61 4.15 39.92 13.19
C PRO A 61 4.20 38.61 13.99
N TRP A 62 4.50 38.69 15.29
CA TRP A 62 4.68 37.54 16.16
C TRP A 62 3.48 36.58 16.14
N TYR A 63 2.25 37.10 16.11
CA TYR A 63 1.04 36.28 16.11
C TYR A 63 0.87 35.50 14.80
N LEU A 64 1.32 36.03 13.67
CA LEU A 64 1.33 35.31 12.42
C LEU A 64 2.43 34.24 12.43
N ARG A 65 3.63 34.62 12.83
CA ARG A 65 4.81 33.74 12.80
C ARG A 65 4.71 32.57 13.78
N ASP A 66 4.36 32.87 15.03
CA ASP A 66 4.53 31.93 16.14
C ASP A 66 3.25 31.15 16.43
N LEU A 67 2.09 31.63 15.97
CA LEU A 67 0.79 30.98 16.21
C LEU A 67 0.05 30.64 14.91
N ALA A 68 -0.31 31.63 14.10
CA ALA A 68 -1.20 31.41 12.97
C ALA A 68 -0.58 30.49 11.90
N LEU A 69 0.69 30.72 11.56
CA LEU A 69 1.38 29.99 10.51
C LEU A 69 1.62 28.52 10.90
N PRO A 70 2.13 28.17 12.11
CA PRO A 70 2.25 26.79 12.53
C PRO A 70 0.91 26.06 12.58
N VAL A 71 -0.15 26.71 13.09
CA VAL A 71 -1.50 26.12 13.18
C VAL A 71 -2.10 25.90 11.80
N ALA A 72 -2.02 26.90 10.91
CA ALA A 72 -2.53 26.80 9.55
C ALA A 72 -1.79 25.72 8.77
N LEU A 73 -0.45 25.69 8.83
CA LEU A 73 0.36 24.71 8.11
C LEU A 73 0.10 23.29 8.64
N ALA A 74 0.02 23.09 9.96
CA ALA A 74 -0.33 21.80 10.55
C ALA A 74 -1.73 21.33 10.14
N SER A 75 -2.68 22.27 10.05
CA SER A 75 -4.05 22.00 9.59
C SER A 75 -4.07 21.57 8.13
N VAL A 76 -3.35 22.29 7.26
CA VAL A 76 -3.20 21.93 5.84
C VAL A 76 -2.55 20.55 5.70
N LEU A 77 -1.47 20.25 6.41
CA LEU A 77 -0.81 18.94 6.38
C LEU A 77 -1.70 17.79 6.90
N CYS A 78 -2.64 18.09 7.78
CA CYS A 78 -3.65 17.13 8.23
C CYS A 78 -4.73 16.84 7.18
N LEU A 79 -5.06 17.83 6.35
CA LEU A 79 -6.06 17.71 5.28
C LEU A 79 -5.47 17.09 4.02
N LEU A 80 -4.19 17.36 3.73
CA LEU A 80 -3.50 16.81 2.58
C LEU A 80 -3.37 15.28 2.68
N ARG A 81 -4.10 14.60 1.79
CA ARG A 81 -3.93 13.18 1.50
C ARG A 81 -3.35 13.05 0.09
N LEU A 82 -2.10 12.64 -0.01
CA LEU A 82 -1.46 12.33 -1.30
C LEU A 82 -1.75 10.87 -1.63
N ASP A 83 -2.44 10.60 -2.74
CA ASP A 83 -2.83 9.25 -3.17
C ASP A 83 -3.58 8.45 -2.08
N GLY A 84 -4.39 9.15 -1.27
CA GLY A 84 -5.10 8.58 -0.13
C GLY A 84 -4.26 8.33 1.12
N ARG A 85 -2.94 8.57 1.08
CA ARG A 85 -1.99 8.41 2.19
C ARG A 85 -1.78 9.73 2.93
N THR A 86 -1.59 9.66 4.25
CA THR A 86 -1.27 10.83 5.08
C THR A 86 0.09 11.42 4.73
N PHE A 87 0.23 12.73 4.88
CA PHE A 87 1.43 13.46 4.49
C PHE A 87 2.74 12.88 5.07
N HIS A 88 2.80 12.45 6.33
CA HIS A 88 4.04 11.93 6.92
C HIS A 88 4.55 10.63 6.27
N HIS A 89 3.67 9.79 5.71
CA HIS A 89 4.12 8.61 4.97
C HIS A 89 4.79 9.01 3.66
N THR A 90 4.16 9.92 2.92
CA THR A 90 4.70 10.44 1.67
C THR A 90 5.96 11.27 1.91
N GLY A 91 5.95 12.13 2.92
CA GLY A 91 7.09 12.95 3.34
C GLY A 91 8.27 12.10 3.79
N ARG A 92 8.05 11.03 4.58
CA ARG A 92 9.10 10.07 4.93
C ARG A 92 9.67 9.38 3.70
N ALA A 93 8.83 8.95 2.77
CA ALA A 93 9.30 8.34 1.52
C ALA A 93 10.11 9.31 0.66
N LEU A 94 9.67 10.58 0.57
CA LEU A 94 10.38 11.63 -0.16
C LEU A 94 11.72 11.98 0.50
N LEU A 95 11.73 12.11 1.83
CA LEU A 95 12.93 12.38 2.61
C LEU A 95 13.92 11.23 2.49
N LEU A 96 13.44 9.98 2.63
CA LEU A 96 14.27 8.80 2.36
C LEU A 96 14.75 8.78 0.92
N HIS A 97 13.96 9.20 -0.07
CA HIS A 97 14.41 9.29 -1.46
C HIS A 97 15.48 10.38 -1.69
N TRP A 98 15.40 11.48 -0.95
CA TRP A 98 16.36 12.58 -1.00
C TRP A 98 17.67 12.26 -0.30
N VAL A 99 17.60 11.62 0.88
CA VAL A 99 18.73 11.25 1.73
C VAL A 99 19.34 9.90 1.31
N ALA A 100 18.57 9.02 0.68
CA ALA A 100 19.08 7.74 0.21
C ALA A 100 20.25 7.97 -0.75
N PRO A 101 21.36 7.24 -0.55
CA PRO A 101 22.54 7.38 -1.39
C PRO A 101 22.13 7.24 -2.84
N ARG A 102 22.34 8.30 -3.61
CA ARG A 102 22.18 8.29 -5.06
C ARG A 102 23.33 7.44 -5.61
N ARG A 103 23.24 6.12 -5.51
CA ARG A 103 24.26 5.23 -6.11
C ARG A 103 24.25 5.48 -7.62
N LEU A 104 25.23 6.25 -8.08
CA LEU A 104 25.51 6.46 -9.48
C LEU A 104 26.38 5.28 -9.93
N SER A 105 25.88 4.41 -10.81
CA SER A 105 26.76 3.61 -11.66
C SER A 105 27.16 4.48 -12.86
N GLN A 106 28.43 4.83 -12.97
CA GLN A 106 28.97 5.60 -14.11
C GLN A 106 28.18 6.89 -14.41
N LEU A 107 28.10 7.82 -13.46
CA LEU A 107 27.34 9.07 -13.60
C LEU A 107 25.81 8.90 -13.85
N ARG A 108 25.25 7.69 -13.80
CA ARG A 108 23.80 7.43 -13.81
C ARG A 108 23.35 6.73 -12.54
N ARG A 109 22.29 7.21 -11.91
CA ARG A 109 21.72 6.62 -10.69
C ARG A 109 21.20 5.21 -11.03
N ALA A 110 21.88 4.16 -10.61
CA ALA A 110 21.43 2.79 -10.80
C ALA A 110 21.12 2.16 -9.45
N ALA A 111 19.83 1.95 -9.21
CA ALA A 111 19.43 0.77 -8.47
C ALA A 111 20.04 -0.42 -9.22
N SER A 112 20.69 -1.35 -8.52
CA SER A 112 21.12 -2.59 -9.15
C SER A 112 19.88 -3.18 -9.83
N VAL A 113 19.99 -3.46 -11.13
CA VAL A 113 18.94 -4.16 -11.90
C VAL A 113 18.66 -5.56 -11.29
N GLU A 114 19.52 -6.01 -10.38
CA GLU A 114 19.39 -7.23 -9.58
C GLU A 114 18.58 -7.07 -8.29
N ALA A 115 18.31 -5.84 -7.82
CA ALA A 115 17.34 -5.61 -6.74
C ALA A 115 15.92 -5.72 -7.31
N GLN A 116 15.61 -6.93 -7.76
CA GLN A 116 14.29 -7.31 -8.21
C GLN A 116 13.30 -6.98 -7.09
N TRP A 117 12.33 -6.11 -7.40
CA TRP A 117 11.22 -5.86 -6.49
C TRP A 117 10.52 -7.19 -6.24
N ARG A 118 10.71 -7.72 -5.03
CA ARG A 118 9.99 -8.90 -4.54
C ARG A 118 8.80 -8.36 -3.76
N PRO A 119 7.58 -8.38 -4.32
CA PRO A 119 6.42 -8.09 -3.51
C PRO A 119 6.42 -9.04 -2.31
N GLY A 120 6.02 -8.54 -1.14
CA GLY A 120 5.69 -9.42 -0.02
C GLY A 120 4.57 -10.38 -0.40
N PRO A 121 4.28 -11.41 0.42
CA PRO A 121 3.19 -12.34 0.16
C PRO A 121 1.87 -11.58 -0.13
N ILE A 122 1.34 -11.74 -1.34
CA ILE A 122 0.05 -11.17 -1.74
C ILE A 122 -1.00 -12.26 -1.51
N VAL A 123 -1.79 -12.10 -0.44
CA VAL A 123 -2.90 -13.02 -0.16
C VAL A 123 -4.11 -12.57 -0.97
N PHE A 124 -4.56 -13.42 -1.90
CA PHE A 124 -5.84 -13.25 -2.57
C PHE A 124 -6.92 -13.95 -1.73
N LEU A 125 -7.60 -13.17 -0.90
CA LEU A 125 -8.75 -13.65 -0.14
C LEU A 125 -9.98 -13.69 -1.05
N PRO A 126 -10.68 -14.84 -1.17
CA PRO A 126 -12.01 -14.85 -1.75
C PRO A 126 -12.96 -14.04 -0.86
N ASP A 127 -14.05 -13.55 -1.43
CA ASP A 127 -15.15 -12.85 -0.76
C ASP A 127 -15.98 -13.77 0.17
N GLY A 128 -15.46 -14.95 0.51
CA GLY A 128 -16.11 -15.96 1.34
C GLY A 128 -17.33 -16.63 0.70
N SER A 129 -17.73 -16.20 -0.49
CA SER A 129 -18.97 -16.63 -1.14
C SER A 129 -18.76 -17.84 -2.05
N GLU A 130 -17.52 -18.12 -2.48
CA GLU A 130 -17.24 -19.17 -3.45
C GLU A 130 -15.88 -19.84 -3.23
N ALA A 131 -15.87 -21.16 -3.02
CA ALA A 131 -14.67 -22.00 -3.13
C ALA A 131 -14.32 -22.27 -4.61
N ARG A 132 -14.29 -21.22 -5.43
CA ARG A 132 -14.05 -21.30 -6.88
C ARG A 132 -12.83 -20.50 -7.28
N LEU A 133 -12.07 -21.07 -8.22
CA LEU A 133 -10.95 -20.39 -8.84
C LEU A 133 -11.46 -19.28 -9.77
N ARG A 134 -11.09 -18.03 -9.49
CA ARG A 134 -11.41 -16.89 -10.35
C ARG A 134 -10.38 -16.76 -11.46
N ARG A 135 -10.83 -16.20 -12.59
CA ARG A 135 -9.94 -15.92 -13.72
C ARG A 135 -8.83 -14.96 -13.29
N LEU A 136 -7.58 -15.42 -13.33
CA LEU A 136 -6.42 -14.64 -12.90
C LEU A 136 -5.27 -14.86 -13.88
N ARG A 137 -4.50 -13.80 -14.13
CA ARG A 137 -3.27 -13.88 -14.91
C ARG A 137 -2.12 -13.34 -14.08
N TYR A 138 -1.19 -14.21 -13.72
CA TYR A 138 0.05 -13.85 -13.07
C TYR A 138 1.21 -14.05 -14.05
N SER A 139 2.12 -13.09 -14.12
CA SER A 139 3.28 -13.12 -15.01
C SER A 139 4.51 -12.68 -14.24
N GLY A 140 5.54 -13.51 -14.24
CA GLY A 140 6.82 -13.19 -13.61
C GLY A 140 7.35 -14.34 -12.75
N PRO A 141 8.56 -14.18 -12.20
CA PRO A 141 9.08 -15.13 -11.23
C PRO A 141 8.35 -14.98 -9.90
N GLY A 142 7.91 -16.09 -9.32
CA GLY A 142 7.26 -16.08 -8.01
C GLY A 142 6.65 -17.43 -7.65
N ALA A 143 6.01 -17.49 -6.48
CA ALA A 143 5.31 -18.67 -6.02
C ALA A 143 3.83 -18.33 -5.80
N ALA A 144 2.93 -19.17 -6.31
CA ALA A 144 1.50 -19.10 -6.07
C ALA A 144 1.08 -20.27 -5.18
N LEU A 145 0.49 -19.99 -4.02
CA LEU A 145 -0.12 -21.02 -3.18
C LEU A 145 -1.58 -21.21 -3.62
N VAL A 146 -1.92 -22.44 -3.99
CA VAL A 146 -3.26 -22.81 -4.45
C VAL A 146 -3.85 -23.81 -3.45
N THR A 147 -4.95 -23.43 -2.82
CA THR A 147 -5.58 -24.18 -1.71
C THR A 147 -6.87 -24.89 -2.12
N CYS A 148 -7.23 -24.87 -3.39
CA CYS A 148 -8.44 -25.51 -3.93
C CYS A 148 -8.08 -26.57 -4.97
N GLU A 149 -8.97 -27.56 -5.15
CA GLU A 149 -8.79 -28.61 -6.15
C GLU A 149 -8.64 -28.01 -7.55
N HIS A 150 -7.54 -28.37 -8.20
CA HIS A 150 -7.18 -27.84 -9.50
C HIS A 150 -6.46 -28.87 -10.36
N GLU A 151 -6.68 -28.77 -11.66
CA GLU A 151 -5.90 -29.46 -12.67
C GLU A 151 -4.83 -28.52 -13.21
N LEU A 152 -3.57 -28.94 -13.12
CA LEU A 152 -2.45 -28.19 -13.67
C LEU A 152 -2.16 -28.71 -15.08
N LEU A 153 -2.48 -27.90 -16.08
CA LEU A 153 -2.21 -28.19 -17.47
C LEU A 153 -0.98 -27.42 -17.93
N SER A 154 -0.08 -28.12 -18.62
CA SER A 154 1.01 -27.47 -19.35
C SER A 154 0.44 -26.76 -20.58
N ALA A 155 0.98 -25.60 -20.95
CA ALA A 155 0.63 -24.93 -22.20
C ALA A 155 0.60 -25.83 -23.45
N ARG A 156 1.41 -26.91 -23.47
CA ARG A 156 1.44 -27.89 -24.57
C ARG A 156 0.15 -28.71 -24.69
N SER A 157 -0.51 -29.04 -23.58
CA SER A 157 -1.71 -29.88 -23.59
C SER A 157 -2.99 -29.11 -23.91
N VAL A 158 -2.98 -27.77 -23.81
CA VAL A 158 -4.19 -26.94 -23.99
C VAL A 158 -4.39 -26.49 -25.45
N GLY A 159 -3.46 -26.81 -26.37
CA GLY A 159 -3.63 -26.53 -27.81
C GLY A 159 -3.68 -25.04 -28.19
N VAL A 160 -3.39 -24.13 -27.25
CA VAL A 160 -3.45 -22.69 -27.50
C VAL A 160 -2.12 -22.19 -28.07
N ARG A 161 -2.15 -21.79 -29.35
CA ARG A 161 -0.98 -21.36 -30.18
C ARG A 161 -0.16 -20.16 -29.65
N ARG A 162 -0.47 -19.58 -28.48
CA ARG A 162 0.18 -18.36 -27.94
C ARG A 162 0.99 -18.53 -26.65
N PHE A 163 1.15 -19.76 -26.15
CA PHE A 163 1.89 -20.00 -24.91
C PHE A 163 3.34 -20.41 -25.14
N ARG A 164 4.22 -19.94 -24.24
CA ARG A 164 5.60 -20.45 -24.12
C ARG A 164 5.60 -21.77 -23.34
N ARG A 165 6.68 -22.54 -23.47
CA ARG A 165 6.87 -23.84 -22.81
C ARG A 165 6.71 -23.77 -21.28
N ASP A 166 7.01 -22.62 -20.70
CA ASP A 166 7.01 -22.37 -19.25
C ASP A 166 5.69 -21.77 -18.72
N ASP A 167 4.67 -21.67 -19.59
CA ASP A 167 3.35 -21.18 -19.19
C ASP A 167 2.49 -22.34 -18.64
N LEU A 168 1.85 -22.08 -17.50
CA LEU A 168 1.01 -23.01 -16.77
C LEU A 168 -0.44 -22.52 -16.80
N VAL A 169 -1.36 -23.42 -17.11
CA VAL A 169 -2.80 -23.19 -17.03
C VAL A 169 -3.34 -24.01 -15.88
N LEU A 170 -3.98 -23.33 -14.93
CA LEU A 170 -4.60 -23.93 -13.77
C LEU A 170 -6.11 -23.86 -13.97
N ARG A 171 -6.74 -25.02 -14.13
CA ARG A 171 -8.19 -25.14 -14.23
C ARG A 171 -8.77 -25.56 -12.89
N GLY A 172 -9.83 -24.89 -12.47
CA GLY A 172 -10.58 -25.37 -11.31
C GLY A 172 -11.26 -26.70 -11.59
N SER A 173 -11.19 -27.62 -10.64
CA SER A 173 -12.06 -28.79 -10.63
C SER A 173 -13.50 -28.32 -10.40
N GLY A 174 -14.48 -28.88 -11.12
CA GLY A 174 -15.89 -28.53 -10.98
C GLY A 174 -16.44 -28.74 -9.56
N ALA A 175 -15.77 -29.59 -8.77
CA ALA A 175 -16.00 -29.73 -7.34
C ALA A 175 -15.20 -28.67 -6.56
N SER A 176 -15.91 -27.69 -6.00
CA SER A 176 -15.37 -26.62 -5.14
C SER A 176 -14.83 -27.13 -3.79
N ARG A 177 -13.85 -28.05 -3.80
CA ARG A 177 -13.23 -28.60 -2.59
C ARG A 177 -11.94 -27.85 -2.26
N SER A 178 -11.81 -27.50 -0.99
CA SER A 178 -10.54 -27.03 -0.43
C SER A 178 -9.60 -28.21 -0.29
N LEU A 179 -8.35 -28.05 -0.72
CA LEU A 179 -7.28 -29.00 -0.45
C LEU A 179 -6.94 -28.96 1.04
N THR A 180 -6.66 -30.13 1.62
CA THR A 180 -6.17 -30.26 3.00
C THR A 180 -4.77 -29.66 3.14
N GLU A 181 -3.97 -29.69 2.08
CA GLU A 181 -2.66 -29.05 1.97
C GLU A 181 -2.59 -28.18 0.72
N GLY A 182 -2.19 -26.92 0.88
CA GLY A 182 -2.05 -26.00 -0.25
C GLY A 182 -0.84 -26.37 -1.13
N LYS A 183 -1.01 -26.34 -2.45
CA LYS A 183 0.07 -26.62 -3.40
C LYS A 183 0.79 -25.33 -3.80
N VAL A 184 2.10 -25.31 -3.68
CA VAL A 184 2.94 -24.18 -4.12
C VAL A 184 3.37 -24.40 -5.57
N ILE A 185 3.02 -23.46 -6.45
CA ILE A 185 3.42 -23.45 -7.85
C ILE A 185 4.49 -22.37 -8.03
N VAL A 186 5.71 -22.79 -8.35
CA VAL A 186 6.84 -21.89 -8.61
C VAL A 186 6.90 -21.57 -10.10
N LEU A 187 6.95 -20.28 -10.42
CA LEU A 187 6.99 -19.75 -11.77
C LEU A 187 8.37 -19.16 -12.06
N ALA A 188 8.89 -19.49 -13.25
CA ALA A 188 10.14 -18.96 -13.75
C ALA A 188 10.01 -17.49 -14.20
N ARG A 189 11.15 -16.83 -14.45
CA ARG A 189 11.25 -15.39 -14.76
C ARG A 189 10.40 -14.90 -15.95
N ALA A 190 10.00 -15.80 -16.85
CA ALA A 190 9.11 -15.53 -17.98
C ALA A 190 7.85 -16.41 -18.00
N GLY A 191 7.62 -17.19 -16.94
CA GLY A 191 6.47 -18.07 -16.82
C GLY A 191 5.19 -17.27 -16.53
N ARG A 192 4.10 -17.69 -17.16
CA ARG A 192 2.76 -17.17 -16.90
C ARG A 192 1.92 -18.24 -16.25
N LEU A 193 1.21 -17.87 -15.19
CA LEU A 193 0.14 -18.67 -14.61
C LEU A 193 -1.19 -18.05 -15.02
N LEU A 194 -1.98 -18.82 -15.74
CA LEU A 194 -3.37 -18.49 -16.02
C LEU A 194 -4.28 -19.38 -15.22
N ILE A 195 -5.16 -18.77 -14.45
CA ILE A 195 -6.21 -19.47 -13.75
C ILE A 195 -7.47 -19.32 -14.59
N GLU A 196 -8.03 -20.46 -15.01
CA GLU A 196 -9.32 -20.54 -15.69
C GLU A 196 -10.34 -21.16 -14.73
N PRO A 197 -11.52 -20.54 -14.56
CA PRO A 197 -12.59 -21.16 -13.79
C PRO A 197 -13.05 -22.46 -14.47
N ALA A 198 -13.54 -23.41 -13.67
CA ALA A 198 -14.22 -24.59 -14.20
C ALA A 198 -15.36 -24.12 -15.14
N ARG A 199 -15.39 -24.63 -16.38
CA ARG A 199 -16.53 -24.39 -17.26
C ARG A 199 -17.75 -25.06 -16.64
N ALA A 200 -18.82 -24.32 -16.44
CA ALA A 200 -20.11 -24.88 -16.05
C ALA A 200 -20.57 -25.82 -17.20
N GLY A 201 -20.43 -27.13 -17.00
CA GLY A 201 -21.02 -28.14 -17.90
C GLY A 201 -20.08 -29.17 -18.54
N GLU A 202 -18.79 -29.27 -18.19
CA GLU A 202 -17.97 -30.41 -18.62
C GLU A 202 -18.12 -31.59 -17.63
N PRO A 203 -18.65 -32.75 -18.05
CA PRO A 203 -18.78 -33.92 -17.20
C PRO A 203 -17.40 -34.50 -16.87
N THR A 204 -17.17 -34.79 -15.58
CA THR A 204 -16.05 -35.58 -15.07
C THR A 204 -16.12 -37.00 -15.63
N LEU A 205 -15.06 -37.43 -16.33
CA LEU A 205 -14.69 -38.83 -16.51
C LEU A 205 -13.86 -39.28 -15.31
#